data_AF-J7FNN5-F1
#
_entry.id   AF-J7FNN5-F1
#
_cell.length_a   1.000
_cell.length_b   1.000
_cell.length_c   1.000
_cell.angle_alpha   90.00
_cell.angle_beta   90.00
_cell.angle_gamma   90.00
#
_symmetry.space_group_name_H-M   'P 1'
#
loop_
_entity.id
_entity.type
_entity.pdbx_description
1 polymer ?
#
loop_
_entity_poly.entity_id
_entity_poly.type
_entity_poly.pdbx_seq_one_letter_code
_entity_poly.pdbx_strand_id
1 'polypeptide(L)'
;WETCFEKLGLDPYPVANCYNSGRGKELELGYAAETNNLKPPHRYVPWVVVDGQPLYDDYRNFISYICKAYHGTSVPSACSEYSVGGIPASLLYRTNNLVKVISQNIGYNIM
;
A
#
# COMPACT_ATOMS: atom_id res chain seq x y z
N TRP A 1 -4.33 19.34 -5.59
CA TRP A 1 -2.99 18.82 -5.27
C TRP A 1 -1.99 19.98 -5.16
N GLU A 2 -2.12 21.04 -5.95
CA GLU A 2 -1.29 22.26 -5.87
C GLU A 2 -1.16 22.85 -4.46
N THR A 3 -2.26 23.02 -3.72
CA THR A 3 -2.23 23.51 -2.32
C THR A 3 -1.54 22.55 -1.34
N CYS A 4 -1.46 21.25 -1.64
CA CYS A 4 -0.67 20.32 -0.85
C CYS A 4 0.83 20.49 -1.12
N PHE A 5 1.21 20.80 -2.37
CA PHE A 5 2.59 21.03 -2.75
C PHE A 5 3.13 22.29 -2.10
N GLU A 6 2.34 23.36 -2.09
CA GLU A 6 2.68 24.59 -1.37
C GLU A 6 2.92 24.32 0.12
N LYS A 7 1.98 23.65 0.79
CA LYS A 7 2.10 23.33 2.23
C LYS A 7 3.29 22.44 2.56
N LEU A 8 3.72 21.58 1.63
CA LEU A 8 4.84 20.67 1.80
C LEU A 8 6.16 21.23 1.23
N GLY A 9 6.16 22.42 0.63
CA GLY A 9 7.33 23.00 -0.02
C GLY A 9 7.84 22.20 -1.22
N LEU A 10 6.95 21.49 -1.92
CA LEU A 10 7.28 20.64 -3.06
C LEU A 10 7.09 21.39 -4.39
N ASP A 11 7.96 21.11 -5.37
CA ASP A 11 7.81 21.62 -6.74
C ASP A 11 6.65 20.91 -7.47
N PRO A 12 5.61 21.62 -7.93
CA PRO A 12 4.49 21.02 -8.65
C PRO A 12 4.83 20.61 -10.09
N TYR A 13 5.89 21.16 -10.68
CA TYR A 13 6.20 21.00 -12.10
C TYR A 13 6.40 19.53 -12.53
N PRO A 14 7.13 18.66 -11.79
CA PRO A 14 7.32 17.27 -12.18
C PRO A 14 6.01 16.48 -12.30
N VAL A 15 5.06 16.71 -11.39
CA VAL A 15 3.75 16.05 -11.41
C VAL A 15 2.85 16.63 -12.51
N ALA A 16 2.83 17.95 -12.68
CA ALA A 16 2.11 18.59 -13.78
C ALA A 16 2.61 18.09 -15.15
N ASN A 17 3.92 17.98 -15.32
CA ASN A 17 4.51 17.47 -16.54
C ASN A 17 4.18 15.98 -16.77
N CYS A 18 4.21 15.15 -15.73
CA CYS A 18 3.78 13.75 -15.82
C CYS A 18 2.32 13.62 -16.29
N TYR A 19 1.45 14.47 -15.74
CA TYR A 19 0.03 14.54 -16.11
C TYR A 19 -0.16 15.00 -17.57
N ASN A 20 0.51 16.07 -17.98
CA ASN A 20 0.34 16.68 -19.30
C ASN A 20 1.05 15.95 -20.44
N SER A 21 2.11 15.19 -20.16
CA SER A 21 2.92 14.49 -21.19
C SER A 21 2.35 13.17 -21.66
N GLY A 22 1.25 12.69 -21.05
CA GLY A 22 0.71 11.35 -21.29
C GLY A 22 1.41 10.24 -20.51
N ARG A 23 2.53 10.53 -19.83
CA ARG A 23 3.22 9.58 -18.94
C ARG A 23 2.31 9.06 -17.82
N GLY A 24 1.40 9.90 -17.32
CA GLY A 24 0.39 9.48 -16.34
C GLY A 24 -0.45 8.30 -16.85
N LYS A 25 -0.87 8.32 -18.13
CA LYS A 25 -1.65 7.23 -18.73
C LYS A 25 -0.85 5.92 -18.81
N GLU A 26 0.44 5.99 -19.14
CA GLU A 26 1.30 4.81 -19.17
C GLU A 26 1.42 4.17 -17.78
N LEU A 27 1.56 4.98 -16.74
CA LEU A 27 1.62 4.53 -15.35
C LEU A 27 0.29 3.90 -14.91
N GLU A 28 -0.84 4.54 -15.22
CA GLU A 28 -2.18 4.00 -14.91
C GLU A 28 -2.42 2.64 -15.58
N LEU A 29 -2.00 2.47 -16.84
CA LEU A 29 -2.08 1.17 -17.52
C LEU A 29 -1.20 0.09 -16.84
N GLY A 30 -0.02 0.47 -16.35
CA GLY A 30 0.83 -0.41 -15.55
C GLY A 30 0.14 -0.86 -14.25
N TYR A 31 -0.44 0.08 -13.49
CA TYR A 31 -1.18 -0.23 -12.27
C TYR A 31 -2.47 -1.01 -12.54
N ALA A 32 -3.13 -0.78 -13.69
CA ALA A 32 -4.27 -1.59 -14.13
C ALA A 32 -3.86 -3.06 -14.34
N ALA A 33 -2.73 -3.31 -14.99
CA ALA A 33 -2.21 -4.66 -15.18
C ALA A 33 -1.87 -5.34 -13.84
N GLU A 34 -1.24 -4.61 -12.91
CA GLU A 34 -0.99 -5.14 -11.56
C GLU A 34 -2.28 -5.46 -10.79
N THR A 35 -3.29 -4.60 -10.91
CA THR A 35 -4.57 -4.73 -10.23
C THR A 35 -5.39 -5.90 -10.79
N ASN A 36 -5.40 -6.08 -12.11
CA ASN A 36 -6.03 -7.21 -12.79
C ASN A 36 -5.36 -8.55 -12.47
N ASN A 37 -4.07 -8.53 -12.14
CA ASN A 37 -3.29 -9.72 -11.80
C ASN A 37 -3.41 -10.13 -10.32
N LEU A 38 -4.13 -9.39 -9.48
CA LEU A 38 -4.34 -9.76 -8.07
C LEU A 38 -4.96 -11.15 -7.94
N LYS A 39 -4.49 -11.89 -6.93
CA LYS A 39 -5.02 -13.19 -6.53
C LYS A 39 -5.33 -13.15 -5.03
N PRO A 40 -6.61 -13.29 -4.62
CA PRO A 40 -7.81 -13.29 -5.47
C PRO A 40 -8.04 -11.92 -6.14
N PRO A 41 -8.83 -11.85 -7.22
CA PRO A 41 -9.28 -10.58 -7.78
C PRO A 41 -9.97 -9.71 -6.72
N HIS A 42 -9.72 -8.40 -6.73
CA HIS A 42 -10.37 -7.50 -5.78
C HIS A 42 -11.89 -7.42 -6.02
N ARG A 43 -12.66 -7.19 -4.96
CA ARG A 43 -14.14 -7.12 -5.05
C ARG A 43 -14.69 -5.70 -4.91
N TYR A 44 -13.94 -4.84 -4.25
CA TYR A 44 -14.27 -3.46 -3.96
C TYR A 44 -13.00 -2.70 -3.61
N VAL A 45 -13.13 -1.38 -3.47
CA VAL A 45 -12.08 -0.53 -2.94
C VAL A 45 -12.52 0.08 -1.59
N PRO A 46 -11.58 0.32 -0.66
CA PRO A 46 -10.16 -0.01 -0.75
C PRO A 46 -9.89 -1.53 -0.68
N TRP A 47 -8.94 -2.01 -1.48
CA TRP A 47 -8.44 -3.39 -1.41
C TRP A 47 -7.05 -3.39 -0.76
N VAL A 48 -6.99 -3.80 0.51
CA VAL A 48 -5.77 -3.80 1.32
C VAL A 48 -5.22 -5.22 1.42
N VAL A 49 -3.95 -5.37 1.06
CA VAL A 49 -3.21 -6.62 1.15
C VAL A 49 -1.99 -6.41 2.04
N VAL A 50 -1.88 -7.22 3.11
CA VAL A 50 -0.71 -7.25 3.98
C VAL A 50 -0.06 -8.62 3.87
N ASP A 51 1.21 -8.68 3.46
CA ASP A 51 1.95 -9.93 3.27
C ASP A 51 1.19 -10.99 2.44
N GLY A 52 0.59 -10.55 1.32
CA GLY A 52 -0.21 -11.41 0.45
C GLY A 52 -1.62 -11.74 0.97
N GLN A 53 -1.96 -11.38 2.20
CA GLN A 53 -3.29 -11.58 2.78
C GLN A 53 -4.21 -10.38 2.50
N PRO A 54 -5.29 -10.54 1.72
CA PRO A 54 -6.33 -9.51 1.61
C PRO A 54 -7.11 -9.39 2.92
N LEU A 55 -7.32 -8.15 3.38
CA LEU A 55 -7.98 -7.88 4.67
C LEU A 55 -9.50 -7.74 4.58
N TYR A 56 -10.07 -7.62 3.38
CA TYR A 56 -11.50 -7.42 3.15
C TYR A 56 -12.08 -6.29 4.03
N ASP A 57 -13.14 -6.56 4.79
CA ASP A 57 -13.83 -5.57 5.63
C ASP A 57 -13.00 -5.19 6.87
N ASP A 58 -11.95 -5.97 7.19
CA ASP A 58 -11.05 -5.71 8.30
C ASP A 58 -9.87 -4.79 7.94
N TYR A 59 -9.93 -4.15 6.76
CA TYR A 59 -8.86 -3.29 6.24
C TYR A 59 -8.43 -2.16 7.18
N ARG A 60 -9.31 -1.71 8.09
CA ARG A 60 -8.99 -0.68 9.09
C ARG A 60 -8.04 -1.17 10.18
N ASN A 61 -8.02 -2.48 10.44
CA ASN A 61 -7.14 -3.12 11.41
C ASN A 61 -5.76 -3.47 10.83
N PHE A 62 -5.40 -2.92 9.67
CA PHE A 62 -4.15 -3.22 8.95
C PHE A 62 -2.88 -3.11 9.82
N ILE A 63 -2.85 -2.24 10.83
CA ILE A 63 -1.73 -2.15 11.78
C ILE A 63 -1.53 -3.48 12.54
N SER A 64 -2.61 -4.12 13.01
CA SER A 64 -2.52 -5.43 13.68
C SER A 64 -1.92 -6.49 12.75
N TYR A 65 -2.33 -6.49 11.48
CA TYR A 65 -1.79 -7.41 10.47
C TYR A 65 -0.33 -7.13 10.14
N ILE A 66 0.06 -5.86 9.99
CA ILE A 66 1.47 -5.48 9.81
C ILE A 66 2.30 -5.99 10.99
N CYS A 67 1.85 -5.74 12.22
CA CYS A 67 2.58 -6.13 13.42
C CYS A 67 2.70 -7.65 13.56
N LYS A 68 1.66 -8.42 13.17
CA LYS A 68 1.70 -9.89 13.14
C LYS A 68 2.60 -10.43 12.02
N ALA A 69 2.60 -9.80 10.86
CA ALA A 69 3.46 -10.15 9.73
C ALA A 69 4.92 -9.66 9.89
N TYR A 70 5.17 -8.80 10.87
CA TYR A 70 6.50 -8.28 11.13
C TYR A 70 7.34 -9.32 11.87
N HIS A 71 8.29 -9.91 11.15
CA HIS A 71 9.25 -10.88 11.70
C HIS A 71 10.59 -10.24 12.11
N GLY A 72 10.67 -8.90 12.19
CA GLY A 72 11.87 -8.20 12.61
C GLY A 72 12.09 -8.25 14.13
N THR A 73 13.36 -8.19 14.56
CA THR A 73 13.72 -8.36 15.98
C THR A 73 13.44 -7.13 16.83
N SER A 74 13.53 -5.93 16.25
CA SER A 74 13.14 -4.68 16.93
C SER A 74 11.70 -4.38 16.56
N VAL A 75 10.76 -4.84 17.40
CA VAL A 75 9.32 -4.59 17.23
C VAL A 75 9.08 -3.09 17.42
N PRO A 76 8.52 -2.37 16.42
CA PRO A 76 8.18 -0.97 16.58
C PRO A 76 7.27 -0.77 17.80
N SER A 77 7.41 0.35 18.50
CA SER A 77 6.53 0.68 19.64
C SER A 77 5.05 0.70 19.26
N ALA A 78 4.74 1.04 17.99
CA ALA A 78 3.40 0.95 17.43
C ALA A 78 2.80 -0.48 17.44
N CYS A 79 3.64 -1.50 17.56
CA CYS A 79 3.26 -2.91 17.61
C CYS A 79 3.20 -3.50 19.03
N SER A 80 3.54 -2.73 20.07
CA SER A 80 3.61 -3.23 21.44
C SER A 80 2.28 -3.81 21.95
N GLU A 81 1.15 -3.22 21.57
CA GLU A 81 -0.19 -3.70 21.94
C GLU A 81 -0.63 -4.98 21.21
N TYR A 82 0.09 -5.37 20.15
CA TYR A 82 -0.25 -6.51 19.28
C TYR A 82 0.69 -7.71 19.47
N SER A 83 1.61 -7.64 20.42
CA SER A 83 2.70 -8.60 20.65
C SER A 83 2.33 -9.85 21.47
N VAL A 84 1.03 -10.10 21.71
CA VAL A 84 0.57 -11.21 22.56
C VAL A 84 0.39 -12.49 21.73
N GLY A 85 1.44 -13.33 21.70
CA GLY A 85 1.42 -14.67 21.12
C GLY A 85 2.83 -15.13 20.72
N GLY A 86 3.61 -15.59 21.69
CA GLY A 86 5.08 -15.56 21.65
C GLY A 86 5.80 -16.52 20.70
N ILE A 87 6.97 -16.06 20.21
CA ILE A 87 8.18 -16.85 19.86
C ILE A 87 9.42 -15.93 20.09
N PRO A 88 10.56 -16.41 20.62
CA PRO A 88 11.69 -15.56 21.00
C PRO A 88 12.43 -14.94 19.80
N ALA A 89 12.70 -13.64 19.93
CA ALA A 89 13.37 -12.79 18.96
C ALA A 89 14.89 -13.03 18.91
N SER A 90 15.30 -14.18 18.37
CA SER A 90 16.67 -14.35 17.87
C SER A 90 16.59 -14.80 16.43
N LEU A 91 16.71 -13.86 15.48
CA LEU A 91 17.40 -13.97 14.18
C LEU A 91 16.85 -12.94 13.17
N LEU A 92 17.50 -11.77 13.19
CA LEU A 92 17.98 -10.94 12.07
C LEU A 92 17.05 -10.49 10.92
N TYR A 93 17.00 -9.16 10.79
CA TYR A 93 16.37 -8.27 9.80
C TYR A 93 16.65 -8.55 8.30
N ARG A 94 15.61 -8.33 7.46
CA ARG A 94 15.68 -7.53 6.22
C ARG A 94 14.29 -7.01 5.81
N THR A 95 14.25 -5.78 5.30
CA THR A 95 13.07 -5.01 4.86
C THR A 95 12.34 -5.66 3.68
N ASN A 96 11.00 -5.52 3.59
CA ASN A 96 10.27 -5.51 2.32
C ASN A 96 8.88 -4.82 2.43
N ASN A 97 8.38 -4.39 1.27
CA ASN A 97 7.11 -3.69 0.99
C ASN A 97 5.85 -4.47 1.43
N LEU A 98 5.54 -4.51 2.72
CA LEU A 98 4.53 -5.41 3.27
C LEU A 98 3.07 -4.99 3.05
N VAL A 99 2.78 -3.75 2.63
CA VAL A 99 1.38 -3.27 2.49
C VAL A 99 1.11 -2.72 1.10
N LYS A 100 0.17 -3.35 0.39
CA LYS A 100 -0.40 -2.82 -0.85
C LYS A 100 -1.83 -2.36 -0.56
N VAL A 101 -2.08 -1.06 -0.71
CA VAL A 101 -3.43 -0.48 -0.66
C VAL A 101 -3.81 -0.09 -2.07
N ILE A 102 -4.93 -0.62 -2.56
CA ILE A 102 -5.48 -0.26 -3.85
C ILE A 102 -6.76 0.53 -3.60
N SER A 103 -6.70 1.82 -3.90
CA SER A 103 -7.78 2.78 -3.62
C SER A 103 -8.64 3.13 -4.83
N GLN A 104 -8.21 2.73 -6.04
CA GLN A 104 -8.92 3.05 -7.28
C GLN A 104 -9.60 1.81 -7.84
N ASN A 105 -10.86 1.95 -8.21
CA ASN A 105 -11.59 0.91 -8.91
C ASN A 105 -11.26 1.07 -10.40
N ILE A 106 -10.28 0.33 -10.92
CA ILE A 106 -9.87 0.41 -12.34
C ILE A 106 -10.86 -0.35 -13.25
N GLY A 107 -12.11 -0.49 -12.79
CA GLY A 107 -13.21 -1.12 -13.49
C GLY A 107 -13.96 -0.13 -14.37
N TYR A 108 -13.74 -0.25 -15.67
CA TYR A 108 -14.49 0.33 -16.80
C TYR A 108 -14.38 1.85 -17.02
N ASN A 109 -13.85 2.20 -18.21
CA ASN A 109 -13.71 3.54 -18.81
C ASN A 109 -12.49 4.38 -18.42
N ILE A 110 -11.32 3.94 -18.89
CA ILE A 110 -10.24 4.86 -19.28
C ILE A 110 -10.26 4.96 -20.82
N MET A 111 -11.35 5.51 -21.38
CA MET A 111 -11.40 6.03 -22.74
C MET A 111 -11.86 7.47 -22.67
#